data_AF-I2GNK8-F1
#
_entry.id   AF-I2GNK8-F1
#
_cell.length_a   1.000
_cell.length_b   1.000
_cell.length_c   1.000
_cell.angle_alpha   90.00
_cell.angle_beta   90.00
_cell.angle_gamma   90.00
#
_symmetry.space_group_name_H-M   'P 1'
#
loop_
_entity.id
_entity.type
_entity.pdbx_description
1 polymer ?
#
loop_
_entity_poly.entity_id
_entity_poly.type
_entity_poly.pdbx_seq_one_letter_code
_entity_poly.pdbx_strand_id
1 'polypeptide(L)'
;MRSTRDFLTGIITGIAIGMLTAPRSGKETRDKLVDEANKRSEDLKDQWSKGVEQVKQGYEQAKTQVNQYAQQAKDQINQYKDKAQSEANQDQAKQQYNEQVDNLANKAQSGIEDARDAVRVN
;
A
#
# COMPACT_ATOMS: atom_id res chain seq x y z
N MET A 1 13.92 -11.71 2.99
CA MET A 1 12.68 -10.90 2.99
C MET A 1 12.93 -9.60 2.21
N ARG A 2 12.68 -9.57 0.90
CA ARG A 2 12.78 -8.32 0.08
C ARG A 2 11.40 -7.84 -0.41
N SER A 3 10.45 -8.76 -0.59
CA SER A 3 9.12 -8.52 -1.17
C SER A 3 8.29 -7.41 -0.52
N THR A 4 8.29 -7.28 0.81
CA THR A 4 7.44 -6.29 1.51
C THR A 4 7.89 -4.85 1.30
N ARG A 5 9.21 -4.61 1.19
CA ARG A 5 9.77 -3.25 0.97
C ARG A 5 9.49 -2.78 -0.46
N ASP A 6 9.64 -3.68 -1.42
CA ASP A 6 9.42 -3.38 -2.84
C ASP A 6 7.92 -3.13 -3.10
N PHE A 7 7.03 -3.88 -2.43
CA PHE A 7 5.58 -3.67 -2.47
C PHE A 7 5.15 -2.30 -1.91
N LEU A 8 5.65 -1.91 -0.72
CA LEU A 8 5.33 -0.62 -0.11
C LEU A 8 5.84 0.56 -0.96
N THR A 9 7.04 0.43 -1.52
CA THR A 9 7.61 1.44 -2.43
C THR A 9 6.74 1.57 -3.69
N GLY A 10 6.30 0.45 -4.26
CA GLY A 10 5.38 0.44 -5.41
C GLY A 10 4.05 1.14 -5.14
N ILE A 11 3.45 0.93 -3.96
CA ILE A 11 2.19 1.60 -3.57
C ILE A 11 2.40 3.12 -3.45
N ILE A 12 3.45 3.56 -2.75
CA ILE A 12 3.72 4.99 -2.53
C ILE A 12 3.97 5.69 -3.86
N THR A 13 4.81 5.10 -4.72
CA THR A 13 5.10 5.63 -6.06
C THR A 13 3.83 5.66 -6.92
N GLY A 14 2.98 4.63 -6.85
CA GLY A 14 1.70 4.59 -7.56
C GLY A 14 0.73 5.71 -7.12
N ILE A 15 0.62 5.97 -5.81
CA ILE A 15 -0.20 7.07 -5.28
C ILE A 15 0.37 8.42 -5.70
N ALA A 16 1.69 8.61 -5.63
CA ALA A 16 2.35 9.85 -6.04
C ALA A 16 2.12 10.12 -7.53
N ILE A 17 2.35 9.13 -8.40
CA ILE A 17 2.08 9.23 -9.84
C ILE A 17 0.59 9.49 -10.08
N GLY A 18 -0.31 8.77 -9.42
CA GLY A 18 -1.76 8.95 -9.56
C GLY A 18 -2.24 10.35 -9.15
N MET A 19 -1.72 10.88 -8.04
CA MET A 19 -2.00 12.25 -7.60
C MET A 19 -1.41 13.30 -8.54
N LEU A 20 -0.18 13.10 -9.03
CA LEU A 20 0.47 14.03 -9.96
C LEU A 20 -0.17 13.98 -11.36
N THR A 21 -0.68 12.82 -11.76
CA THR A 21 -1.25 12.60 -13.09
C THR A 21 -2.71 13.00 -13.15
N ALA A 22 -3.48 12.96 -12.06
CA ALA A 22 -4.90 13.30 -12.05
C ALA A 22 -5.14 14.79 -12.38
N PRO A 23 -5.53 15.15 -13.62
CA PRO A 23 -5.76 16.53 -13.98
C PRO A 23 -7.26 16.84 -13.80
N ARG A 24 -7.56 18.01 -13.24
CA ARG A 24 -8.83 18.78 -13.35
C ARG A 24 -9.73 18.86 -12.13
N SER A 25 -10.40 20.01 -12.05
CA SER A 25 -11.45 20.38 -11.10
C SER A 25 -12.66 19.45 -11.22
N GLY A 26 -13.11 18.90 -10.09
CA GLY A 26 -14.18 17.89 -10.03
C GLY A 26 -15.57 18.28 -10.56
N LYS A 27 -15.78 19.51 -11.06
CA LYS A 27 -17.02 19.92 -11.74
C LYS A 27 -17.11 19.34 -13.16
N GLU A 28 -16.14 19.66 -14.02
CA GLU A 28 -16.06 19.11 -15.39
C GLU A 28 -15.92 17.58 -15.39
N THR A 29 -15.18 17.03 -14.43
CA THR A 29 -14.98 15.58 -14.31
C THR A 29 -16.27 14.88 -13.90
N ARG A 30 -17.11 15.49 -13.04
CA ARG A 30 -18.41 14.91 -12.69
C ARG A 30 -19.35 14.91 -13.88
N ASP A 31 -19.46 16.01 -14.62
CA ASP A 31 -20.38 16.06 -15.77
C ASP A 31 -19.95 15.08 -16.88
N LYS A 32 -18.65 15.03 -17.21
CA LYS A 32 -18.14 14.07 -18.20
C LYS A 32 -18.22 12.62 -17.72
N LEU A 33 -17.92 12.36 -16.45
CA LEU A 33 -18.01 11.01 -15.89
C LEU A 33 -19.46 10.55 -15.81
N VAL A 34 -20.43 11.42 -15.50
CA VAL A 34 -21.85 11.05 -15.48
C VAL A 34 -22.35 10.74 -16.89
N ASP A 35 -22.01 11.55 -17.89
CA ASP A 35 -22.42 11.31 -19.29
C ASP A 35 -21.77 10.05 -19.88
N GLU A 36 -20.49 9.83 -19.60
CA GLU A 36 -19.72 8.72 -20.14
C GLU A 36 -19.95 7.42 -19.36
N ALA A 37 -20.17 7.52 -18.04
CA ALA A 37 -20.61 6.39 -17.22
C ALA A 37 -22.04 5.99 -17.57
N ASN A 38 -22.99 6.89 -17.80
CA ASN A 38 -24.36 6.47 -18.13
C ASN A 38 -24.42 5.67 -19.44
N LYS A 39 -23.55 5.97 -20.42
CA LYS A 39 -23.48 5.21 -21.69
C LYS A 39 -22.68 3.91 -21.61
N ARG A 40 -21.71 3.81 -20.68
CA ARG A 40 -20.85 2.61 -20.55
C ARG A 40 -21.12 1.78 -19.29
N SER A 41 -22.02 2.22 -18.41
CA SER A 41 -22.23 1.59 -17.10
C SER A 41 -22.80 0.19 -17.19
N GLU A 42 -23.58 -0.16 -18.21
CA GLU A 42 -24.21 -1.48 -18.25
C GLU A 42 -23.15 -2.59 -18.44
N ASP A 43 -22.21 -2.41 -19.37
CA ASP A 43 -21.09 -3.35 -19.59
C ASP A 43 -19.99 -3.25 -18.53
N LEU A 44 -19.73 -2.04 -18.00
CA LEU A 44 -18.74 -1.88 -16.93
C LEU A 44 -19.23 -2.41 -15.60
N LYS A 45 -20.53 -2.30 -15.28
CA LYS A 45 -21.06 -2.76 -13.99
C LYS A 45 -20.97 -4.27 -13.85
N ASP A 46 -21.09 -5.01 -14.94
CA ASP A 46 -20.93 -6.47 -14.96
C ASP A 46 -19.47 -6.88 -14.77
N GLN A 47 -18.54 -6.21 -15.46
CA GLN A 47 -17.10 -6.44 -15.29
C GLN A 47 -16.59 -5.98 -13.91
N TRP A 48 -17.10 -4.86 -13.42
CA TRP A 48 -16.80 -4.34 -12.10
C TRP A 48 -17.33 -5.25 -11.01
N SER A 49 -18.57 -5.73 -11.14
CA SER A 49 -19.14 -6.71 -10.20
C SER A 49 -18.28 -7.96 -10.13
N LYS A 50 -17.88 -8.52 -11.29
CA LYS A 50 -16.96 -9.68 -11.34
C LYS A 50 -15.59 -9.37 -10.71
N GLY A 51 -15.03 -8.19 -10.97
CA GLY A 51 -13.77 -7.76 -10.37
C GLY A 51 -13.86 -7.60 -8.86
N VAL A 52 -14.93 -6.98 -8.36
CA VAL A 52 -15.21 -6.83 -6.93
C VAL A 52 -15.39 -8.20 -6.27
N GLU A 53 -16.05 -9.14 -6.94
CA GLU A 53 -16.24 -10.49 -6.42
C GLU A 53 -14.92 -11.26 -6.31
N GLN A 54 -14.05 -11.16 -7.32
CA GLN A 54 -12.69 -11.72 -7.28
C GLN A 54 -11.84 -11.09 -6.17
N VAL A 55 -11.92 -9.77 -6.00
CA VAL A 55 -11.24 -9.05 -4.90
C VAL A 55 -11.79 -9.51 -3.56
N LYS A 56 -13.10 -9.69 -3.42
CA LYS A 56 -13.73 -10.16 -2.19
C LYS A 56 -13.29 -11.58 -1.84
N GLN A 57 -13.23 -12.49 -2.82
CA GLN A 57 -12.70 -13.84 -2.62
C GLN A 57 -11.21 -13.84 -2.23
N GLY A 58 -10.39 -13.06 -2.94
CA GLY A 58 -8.97 -12.88 -2.59
C GLY A 58 -8.79 -12.24 -1.21
N TYR A 59 -9.66 -11.30 -0.84
CA TYR A 59 -9.67 -10.66 0.47
C TYR A 59 -10.03 -11.64 1.59
N GLU A 60 -11.04 -12.50 1.42
CA GLU A 60 -11.37 -13.50 2.43
C GLU A 60 -10.23 -14.52 2.63
N GLN A 61 -9.59 -14.95 1.55
CA GLN A 61 -8.40 -15.80 1.60
C GLN A 61 -7.22 -15.10 2.28
N ALA A 62 -6.96 -13.84 1.93
CA ALA A 62 -5.92 -13.03 2.55
C ALA A 62 -6.22 -12.78 4.03
N LYS A 63 -7.46 -12.47 4.39
CA LYS A 63 -7.91 -12.28 5.77
C LYS A 63 -7.71 -13.56 6.59
N THR A 64 -7.98 -14.71 6.02
CA THR A 64 -7.79 -16.02 6.68
C THR A 64 -6.31 -16.29 6.91
N GLN A 65 -5.47 -16.09 5.88
CA GLN A 65 -4.01 -16.23 5.99
C GLN A 65 -3.42 -15.22 6.99
N VAL A 66 -3.84 -13.96 6.92
CA VAL A 66 -3.43 -12.90 7.85
C VAL A 66 -3.86 -13.23 9.27
N ASN A 67 -5.07 -13.75 9.51
CA ASN A 67 -5.47 -14.16 10.85
C ASN A 67 -4.62 -15.33 11.38
N GLN A 68 -4.32 -16.33 10.55
CA GLN A 68 -3.46 -17.44 10.93
C GLN A 68 -2.03 -16.96 11.25
N TYR A 69 -1.45 -16.14 10.36
CA TYR A 69 -0.14 -15.54 10.58
C TYR A 69 -0.13 -14.57 11.77
N ALA A 70 -1.19 -13.80 11.99
CA ALA A 70 -1.30 -12.87 13.11
C ALA A 70 -1.46 -13.61 14.44
N GLN A 71 -2.15 -14.75 14.47
CA GLN A 71 -2.20 -15.62 15.64
C GLN A 71 -0.83 -16.24 15.91
N GLN A 72 -0.17 -16.82 14.91
CA GLN A 72 1.18 -17.36 15.05
C GLN A 72 2.20 -16.29 15.45
N ALA A 73 2.09 -15.09 14.89
CA ALA A 73 2.93 -13.95 15.25
C ALA A 73 2.61 -13.44 16.65
N LYS A 74 1.34 -13.42 17.09
CA LYS A 74 0.98 -13.09 18.48
C LYS A 74 1.57 -14.10 19.45
N ASP A 75 1.48 -15.40 19.15
CA ASP A 75 2.03 -16.45 20.01
C ASP A 75 3.55 -16.39 20.08
N GLN A 76 4.22 -16.19 18.93
CA GLN A 76 5.66 -15.93 18.90
C GLN A 76 6.01 -14.66 19.64
N ILE A 77 5.32 -13.54 19.39
CA ILE A 77 5.57 -12.27 20.06
C ILE A 77 5.37 -12.41 21.57
N ASN A 78 4.36 -13.14 22.05
CA ASN A 78 4.17 -13.36 23.48
C ASN A 78 5.34 -14.17 24.07
N GLN A 79 5.76 -15.26 23.40
CA GLN A 79 6.93 -16.04 23.84
C GLN A 79 8.24 -15.23 23.78
N TYR A 80 8.42 -14.39 22.77
CA TYR A 80 9.57 -13.49 22.64
C TYR A 80 9.48 -12.32 23.60
N LYS A 81 8.29 -11.84 23.95
CA LYS A 81 8.09 -10.76 24.93
C LYS A 81 8.39 -11.26 26.33
N ASP A 82 8.00 -12.48 26.67
CA ASP A 82 8.38 -13.10 27.95
C ASP A 82 9.91 -13.31 28.04
N LYS A 83 10.57 -13.71 26.93
CA LYS A 83 12.04 -13.82 26.84
C LYS A 83 12.77 -12.47 26.79
N ALA A 84 12.24 -11.47 26.09
CA ALA A 84 12.84 -10.13 25.95
C ALA A 84 12.57 -9.24 27.17
N GLN A 85 11.54 -9.56 27.95
CA GLN A 85 11.33 -8.95 29.26
C GLN A 85 12.31 -9.51 30.30
N SER A 86 12.94 -10.67 30.03
CA SER A 86 14.06 -11.22 30.80
C SER A 86 15.44 -10.84 30.23
N GLU A 87 15.56 -10.61 28.92
CA GLU A 87 16.76 -10.09 28.23
C GLU A 87 16.53 -8.63 27.79
N ALA A 88 16.79 -7.68 28.68
CA ALA A 88 16.64 -6.25 28.43
C ALA A 88 17.46 -5.76 27.21
N ASN A 89 16.83 -5.67 26.04
CA ASN A 89 17.44 -5.13 24.82
C ASN A 89 16.44 -4.32 23.97
N GLN A 90 15.52 -3.63 24.67
CA GLN A 90 14.47 -2.82 24.07
C GLN A 90 15.04 -1.66 23.22
N ASP A 91 16.22 -1.17 23.57
CA ASP A 91 16.90 -0.09 22.86
C ASP A 91 17.45 -0.53 21.50
N GLN A 92 17.99 -1.75 21.39
CA GLN A 92 18.48 -2.28 20.11
C GLN A 92 17.34 -2.51 19.10
N ALA A 93 16.20 -3.02 19.57
CA ALA A 93 15.03 -3.22 18.72
C ALA A 93 14.45 -1.89 18.19
N LYS A 94 14.41 -0.84 19.05
CA LYS A 94 13.97 0.50 18.63
C LYS A 94 14.93 1.13 17.62
N GLN A 95 16.24 0.98 17.82
CA GLN A 95 17.24 1.48 16.87
C GLN A 95 17.10 0.81 15.50
N GLN A 96 16.97 -0.52 15.46
CA GLN A 96 16.76 -1.25 14.21
C GLN A 96 15.44 -0.88 13.52
N TYR A 97 14.39 -0.59 14.29
CA TYR A 97 13.12 -0.11 13.74
C TYR A 97 13.28 1.28 13.13
N ASN A 98 13.88 2.22 13.86
CA ASN A 98 14.10 3.60 13.40
C ASN A 98 15.00 3.64 12.16
N GLU A 99 16.08 2.86 12.12
CA GLU A 99 16.95 2.77 10.94
C GLU A 99 16.20 2.22 9.70
N GLN A 100 15.29 1.27 9.87
CA GLN A 100 14.48 0.76 8.76
C GLN A 100 13.46 1.78 8.27
N VAL A 101 12.86 2.55 9.18
CA VAL A 101 11.93 3.64 8.85
C VAL A 101 12.67 4.75 8.10
N ASP A 102 13.84 5.18 8.58
CA ASP A 102 14.64 6.23 7.95
C ASP A 102 15.14 5.80 6.57
N ASN A 103 15.62 4.56 6.42
CA ASN A 103 16.02 4.04 5.11
C ASN A 103 14.86 3.94 4.11
N LEU A 104 13.64 3.65 4.59
CA LEU A 104 12.45 3.64 3.75
C LEU A 104 12.05 5.06 3.34
N ALA A 105 12.06 6.01 4.29
CA ALA A 105 11.76 7.41 4.02
C ALA A 105 12.74 8.01 3.00
N ASN A 106 14.05 7.76 3.18
CA ASN A 106 15.09 8.25 2.26
C ASN A 106 14.92 7.68 0.84
N LYS A 107 14.59 6.39 0.69
CA LYS A 107 14.33 5.78 -0.63
C LYS A 107 13.05 6.27 -1.29
N ALA A 108 12.02 6.51 -0.49
CA ALA A 108 10.79 7.10 -0.99
C ALA A 108 11.04 8.53 -1.50
N GLN A 109 11.80 9.32 -0.74
CA GLN A 109 12.18 10.68 -1.14
C GLN A 109 12.99 10.68 -2.44
N SER A 110 14.01 9.83 -2.55
CA SER A 110 14.84 9.75 -3.76
C SER A 110 14.02 9.36 -4.99
N GLY A 111 13.12 8.37 -4.86
CA GLY A 111 12.25 7.96 -5.97
C GLY A 111 11.25 9.04 -6.42
N ILE A 112 10.80 9.89 -5.48
CA ILE A 112 9.92 11.03 -5.80
C ILE A 112 10.72 12.15 -6.49
N GLU A 113 11.95 12.43 -6.05
CA GLU A 113 12.83 13.42 -6.68
C GLU A 113 13.21 13.01 -8.11
N ASP A 114 13.59 11.74 -8.32
CA ASP A 114 13.88 11.19 -9.65
C ASP A 114 12.67 11.32 -10.59
N ALA A 115 11.47 11.01 -10.09
CA ALA A 115 10.23 11.15 -10.87
C ALA A 115 9.90 12.61 -11.17
N ARG A 116 10.16 13.52 -10.22
CA ARG A 116 9.93 14.95 -10.40
C ARG A 116 10.86 15.53 -11.47
N ASP A 117 12.14 15.18 -11.43
CA ASP A 117 13.13 15.66 -12.41
C ASP A 117 12.84 15.08 -13.80
N ALA A 118 12.44 13.82 -13.90
CA ALA A 118 12.01 13.24 -15.18
C ALA A 118 10.79 13.97 -15.80
N VAL A 119 9.86 14.46 -14.97
CA VAL A 119 8.68 15.22 -15.43
C VAL A 119 9.02 16.67 -15.79
N ARG A 120 10.06 17.24 -15.18
CA ARG A 120 10.44 18.65 -15.36
C ARG A 120 11.32 18.92 -16.59
N VAL A 121 11.81 17.86 -17.25
CA VAL A 121 12.69 17.93 -18.44
C VAL A 121 11.88 17.98 -19.76
N ASN A 122 10.55 18.09 -19.72
CA ASN A 122 9.71 18.44 -20.88
C ASN A 122 9.13 19.86 -20.77
#